data_AF-A0A5Q4BMW8-F1
#
_entry.id   AF-A0A5Q4BMW8-F1
#
_cell.length_a   1.000
_cell.length_b   1.000
_cell.length_c   1.000
_cell.angle_alpha   90.00
_cell.angle_beta   90.00
_cell.angle_gamma   90.00
#
_symmetry.space_group_name_H-M   'P 1'
#
loop_
_entity.id
_entity.type
_entity.pdbx_description
1 polymer ?
#
loop_
_entity_poly.entity_id
_entity_poly.type
_entity_poly.pdbx_seq_one_letter_code
_entity_poly.pdbx_strand_id
1 'polypeptide(L)'
;MARSTAISLRAVLAFAAGVYSQSCIGSTGPKVYEAENGVVSGTTVATAQAGFTGTGYVTGFEDATDKLTINLDCQGQGQKLFDISVRYAAIYGEKRTNIVLNGGAASEVLLAAGDTWATANAGQVLLNEGNNTIDIVTHWGWYLVDSITLTPTVPRGPHNINTALVNANANADANALYAYLRTIYGKKILSGQQELSYSNWIGEQVGKLPALASVDLMDYSPSRVERGTVGTAVEEAITHHARGGIVSVLWHWNAPAGLYDTEENKWWSGFYTRATDFNVATALADTTNANYTLIIRDIDAIAVQLRRLQDAGVPVLWRPLHEAEGKWFWWGAQSPDDCKKLWALLYDRLTNHHQLNNLVWIWNSVAADWYPGDDTVDILSADVYAQGHGPMTTQYNDLIALGQDKKLIAATEVGSAPFPDLLQAYEAHWLYFCVWGDTFINNAEWNSVADLKKIYES
;
A
#
# COMPACT_ATOMS: atom_id res chain seq x y z
N MET A 1 -18.88 -12.94 -72.10
CA MET A 1 -18.04 -14.15 -71.95
C MET A 1 -17.20 -13.97 -70.71
N ALA A 2 -17.22 -14.98 -69.83
CA ALA A 2 -16.82 -14.90 -68.43
C ALA A 2 -15.34 -14.56 -68.22
N ARG A 3 -15.06 -13.65 -67.27
CA ARG A 3 -13.73 -13.47 -66.69
C ARG A 3 -13.56 -14.46 -65.54
N SER A 4 -12.55 -15.30 -65.65
CA SER A 4 -12.11 -16.27 -64.65
C SER A 4 -11.41 -15.55 -63.48
N THR A 5 -11.93 -15.72 -62.27
CA THR A 5 -11.26 -15.38 -61.00
C THR A 5 -10.63 -16.64 -60.43
N ALA A 6 -9.30 -16.73 -60.49
CA ALA A 6 -8.53 -17.73 -59.76
C ALA A 6 -8.31 -17.26 -58.33
N ILE A 7 -8.96 -17.92 -57.37
CA ILE A 7 -8.71 -17.77 -55.94
C ILE A 7 -7.48 -18.62 -55.60
N SER A 8 -6.35 -17.98 -55.30
CA SER A 8 -5.17 -18.63 -54.74
C SER A 8 -5.40 -18.87 -53.25
N LEU A 9 -5.78 -20.09 -52.87
CA LEU A 9 -5.76 -20.55 -51.49
C LEU A 9 -4.28 -20.67 -51.05
N ARG A 10 -3.77 -19.68 -50.32
CA ARG A 10 -2.54 -19.86 -49.52
C ARG A 10 -2.95 -20.54 -48.22
N ALA A 11 -2.67 -21.83 -48.12
CA ALA A 11 -2.72 -22.54 -46.85
C ALA A 11 -1.68 -21.93 -45.90
N VAL A 12 -2.16 -21.23 -44.87
CA VAL A 12 -1.35 -20.89 -43.70
C VAL A 12 -1.25 -22.17 -42.88
N LEU A 13 -0.14 -22.89 -43.01
CA LEU A 13 0.24 -23.90 -42.02
C LEU A 13 0.61 -23.14 -40.75
N ALA A 14 -0.34 -23.05 -39.82
CA ALA A 14 -0.05 -22.74 -38.43
C ALA A 14 0.75 -23.93 -37.88
N PHE A 15 2.07 -23.77 -37.76
CA PHE A 15 2.86 -24.64 -36.89
C PHE A 15 2.33 -24.42 -35.47
N ALA A 16 1.66 -25.43 -34.91
CA ALA A 16 1.48 -25.52 -33.48
C ALA A 16 2.87 -25.74 -32.87
N ALA A 17 3.56 -24.64 -32.54
CA ALA A 17 4.69 -24.69 -31.64
C ALA A 17 4.16 -25.26 -30.32
N GLY A 18 4.57 -26.49 -29.97
CA GLY A 18 4.23 -27.08 -28.69
C GLY A 18 4.68 -26.10 -27.60
N VAL A 19 3.73 -25.64 -26.79
CA VAL A 19 4.03 -24.79 -25.63
C VAL A 19 4.90 -25.63 -24.70
N TYR A 20 6.20 -25.36 -24.68
CA TYR A 20 7.14 -26.09 -23.83
C TYR A 20 6.96 -25.58 -22.40
N SER A 21 6.25 -26.33 -21.58
CA SER A 21 6.16 -26.06 -20.15
C SER A 21 7.40 -26.59 -19.45
N GLN A 22 8.09 -25.73 -18.71
CA GLN A 22 9.20 -26.12 -17.87
C GLN A 22 8.65 -26.79 -16.60
N SER A 23 9.35 -27.78 -16.05
CA SER A 23 8.95 -28.36 -14.77
C SER A 23 8.96 -27.27 -13.70
N CYS A 24 7.99 -27.29 -12.79
CA CYS A 24 7.96 -26.33 -11.70
C CYS A 24 9.15 -26.52 -10.74
N ILE A 25 9.29 -25.55 -9.84
CA ILE A 25 10.26 -25.58 -8.77
C ILE A 25 9.80 -26.62 -7.76
N GLY A 26 10.73 -27.49 -7.34
CA GLY A 26 10.49 -28.42 -6.24
C GLY A 26 10.40 -27.69 -4.90
N SER A 27 10.27 -28.42 -3.80
CA SER A 27 10.24 -27.81 -2.47
C SER A 27 11.62 -27.46 -1.89
N THR A 28 12.71 -27.70 -2.61
CA THR A 28 14.08 -27.55 -2.09
C THR A 28 14.93 -26.62 -2.95
N GLY A 29 15.26 -25.46 -2.37
CA GLY A 29 16.24 -24.51 -2.89
C GLY A 29 15.75 -23.68 -4.09
N PRO A 30 16.52 -22.65 -4.48
CA PRO A 30 16.21 -21.82 -5.64
C PRO A 30 16.27 -22.62 -6.95
N LYS A 31 15.43 -22.26 -7.93
CA LYS A 31 15.49 -22.77 -9.30
C LYS A 31 15.49 -21.62 -10.30
N VAL A 32 16.46 -21.66 -11.21
CA VAL A 32 16.62 -20.71 -12.31
C VAL A 32 15.83 -21.19 -13.53
N TYR A 33 15.14 -20.25 -14.18
CA TYR A 33 14.48 -20.42 -15.46
C TYR A 33 15.08 -19.43 -16.44
N GLU A 34 15.85 -19.94 -17.39
CA GLU A 34 16.54 -19.14 -18.40
C GLU A 34 15.52 -18.50 -19.35
N ALA A 35 15.70 -17.20 -19.63
CA ALA A 35 14.75 -16.40 -20.39
C ALA A 35 14.60 -16.89 -21.83
N GLU A 36 15.69 -17.35 -22.45
CA GLU A 36 15.70 -17.85 -23.82
C GLU A 36 14.95 -19.18 -24.01
N ASN A 37 14.58 -19.86 -22.92
CA ASN A 37 13.71 -21.03 -22.94
C ASN A 37 12.21 -20.67 -22.78
N GLY A 38 11.88 -19.39 -22.64
CA GLY A 38 10.51 -18.90 -22.58
C GLY A 38 9.89 -18.68 -23.96
N VAL A 39 8.58 -18.41 -23.96
CA VAL A 39 7.86 -17.99 -25.16
C VAL A 39 7.99 -16.48 -25.32
N VAL A 40 8.66 -16.05 -26.38
CA VAL A 40 8.84 -14.64 -26.73
C VAL A 40 7.70 -14.13 -27.60
N SER A 41 7.23 -12.91 -27.36
CA SER A 41 6.23 -12.21 -28.16
C SER A 41 6.67 -10.76 -28.34
N GLY A 42 6.92 -10.34 -29.58
CA GLY A 42 7.53 -9.03 -29.89
C GLY A 42 9.01 -8.90 -29.51
N THR A 43 9.50 -9.76 -28.63
CA THR A 43 10.89 -9.85 -28.17
C THR A 43 11.71 -10.89 -28.95
N THR A 44 13.03 -10.88 -28.76
CA THR A 44 13.97 -11.81 -29.42
C THR A 44 15.07 -12.29 -28.47
N VAL A 45 15.64 -13.47 -28.75
CA VAL A 45 16.81 -13.99 -28.05
C VAL A 45 18.09 -13.43 -28.65
N ALA A 46 19.02 -12.98 -27.82
CA ALA A 46 20.32 -12.44 -28.20
C ALA A 46 21.46 -12.95 -27.31
N THR A 47 22.70 -12.72 -27.76
CA THR A 47 23.94 -13.19 -27.11
C THR A 47 25.06 -12.14 -27.09
N ALA A 48 24.75 -10.89 -27.46
CA ALA A 48 25.75 -9.84 -27.64
C ALA A 48 26.32 -9.32 -26.30
N GLN A 49 25.46 -9.18 -25.29
CA GLN A 49 25.88 -8.76 -23.94
C GLN A 49 26.57 -9.92 -23.24
N ALA A 50 27.87 -9.81 -22.95
CA ALA A 50 28.62 -10.86 -22.26
C ALA A 50 28.11 -11.10 -20.82
N GLY A 51 28.27 -12.33 -20.32
CA GLY A 51 27.99 -12.68 -18.92
C GLY A 51 26.57 -13.16 -18.59
N PHE A 52 25.78 -13.51 -19.62
CA PHE A 52 24.49 -14.21 -19.45
C PHE A 52 24.67 -15.66 -18.93
N THR A 53 23.61 -16.24 -18.38
CA THR A 53 23.52 -17.67 -18.03
C THR A 53 22.84 -18.44 -19.16
N GLY A 54 22.94 -19.78 -19.14
CA GLY A 54 22.41 -20.60 -20.22
C GLY A 54 23.08 -20.34 -21.58
N THR A 55 22.25 -20.06 -22.59
CA THR A 55 22.63 -19.96 -24.01
C THR A 55 22.37 -18.58 -24.62
N GLY A 56 21.69 -17.69 -23.89
CA GLY A 56 21.44 -16.32 -24.32
C GLY A 56 20.62 -15.54 -23.30
N TYR A 57 19.94 -14.50 -23.77
CA TYR A 57 19.00 -13.69 -22.99
C TYR A 57 17.93 -13.12 -23.91
N VAL A 58 16.84 -12.61 -23.36
CA VAL A 58 15.75 -11.97 -24.11
C VAL A 58 15.90 -10.44 -24.11
N THR A 59 15.69 -9.82 -25.27
CA THR A 59 15.75 -8.38 -25.51
C THR A 59 14.65 -7.95 -26.50
N GLY A 60 14.58 -6.66 -26.81
CA GLY A 60 13.60 -6.10 -27.75
C GLY A 60 12.25 -5.84 -27.09
N PHE A 61 12.26 -5.47 -25.81
CA PHE A 61 11.09 -4.95 -25.11
C PHE A 61 10.88 -3.48 -25.51
N GLU A 62 10.11 -3.22 -26.57
CA GLU A 62 9.94 -1.88 -27.14
C GLU A 62 8.47 -1.44 -27.13
N ASP A 63 7.58 -2.30 -27.61
CA ASP A 63 6.14 -2.07 -27.62
C ASP A 63 5.48 -2.56 -26.33
N ALA A 64 4.37 -1.93 -25.94
CA ALA A 64 3.65 -2.24 -24.70
C ALA A 64 3.11 -3.68 -24.65
N THR A 65 2.95 -4.35 -25.80
CA THR A 65 2.52 -5.75 -25.90
C THR A 65 3.67 -6.75 -25.86
N ASP A 66 4.92 -6.28 -25.93
CA ASP A 66 6.09 -7.15 -25.96
C ASP A 66 6.25 -7.84 -24.61
N LYS A 67 6.49 -9.15 -24.65
CA LYS A 67 6.63 -9.95 -23.44
C LYS A 67 7.47 -11.19 -23.62
N LEU A 68 7.92 -11.69 -22.47
CA LEU A 68 8.50 -13.01 -22.28
C LEU A 68 7.57 -13.80 -21.34
N THR A 69 7.10 -14.96 -21.77
CA THR A 69 6.26 -15.86 -20.98
C THR A 69 7.04 -17.11 -20.57
N ILE A 70 7.20 -17.31 -19.27
CA ILE A 70 7.73 -18.55 -18.68
C ILE A 70 6.55 -19.45 -18.28
N ASN A 71 6.41 -20.60 -18.95
CA ASN A 71 5.38 -21.59 -18.64
C ASN A 71 5.92 -22.62 -17.64
N LEU A 72 5.18 -22.83 -16.55
CA LEU A 72 5.54 -23.74 -15.46
C LEU A 72 4.46 -24.80 -15.25
N ASP A 73 4.84 -26.05 -15.07
CA ASP A 73 3.94 -27.14 -14.71
C ASP A 73 4.21 -27.67 -13.28
N CYS A 74 3.34 -27.30 -12.34
CA CYS A 74 3.45 -27.51 -10.89
C CYS A 74 2.57 -28.67 -10.39
N GLN A 75 2.77 -29.88 -10.93
CA GLN A 75 2.01 -31.08 -10.54
C GLN A 75 2.26 -31.50 -9.07
N GLY A 76 1.19 -31.78 -8.32
CA GLY A 76 1.26 -32.43 -6.99
C GLY A 76 1.89 -31.58 -5.87
N GLN A 77 2.06 -30.28 -6.08
CA GLN A 77 2.67 -29.36 -5.13
C GLN A 77 1.65 -28.54 -4.32
N GLY A 78 0.36 -28.59 -4.66
CA GLY A 78 -0.64 -27.65 -4.14
C GLY A 78 -0.28 -26.20 -4.48
N GLN A 79 -1.02 -25.25 -3.90
CA GLN A 79 -0.70 -23.83 -4.05
C GLN A 79 0.49 -23.46 -3.13
N LYS A 80 1.52 -22.80 -3.67
CA LYS A 80 2.76 -22.46 -2.93
C LYS A 80 3.31 -21.10 -3.31
N LEU A 81 3.85 -20.41 -2.31
CA LEU A 81 4.43 -19.07 -2.45
C LEU A 81 5.93 -19.13 -2.70
N PHE A 82 6.41 -18.38 -3.68
CA PHE A 82 7.83 -18.28 -4.04
C PHE A 82 8.27 -16.83 -4.15
N ASP A 83 9.44 -16.50 -3.61
CA ASP A 83 10.13 -15.26 -3.93
C ASP A 83 10.62 -15.34 -5.39
N ILE A 84 10.41 -14.28 -6.16
CA ILE A 84 10.88 -14.17 -7.53
C ILE A 84 11.99 -13.11 -7.64
N SER A 85 13.04 -13.44 -8.37
CA SER A 85 14.10 -12.51 -8.71
C SER A 85 14.35 -12.52 -10.22
N VAL A 86 14.57 -11.35 -10.81
CA VAL A 86 14.88 -11.22 -12.24
C VAL A 86 16.35 -10.88 -12.39
N ARG A 87 17.09 -11.68 -13.15
CA ARG A 87 18.44 -11.33 -13.59
C ARG A 87 18.33 -10.52 -14.88
N TYR A 88 18.81 -9.29 -14.85
CA TYR A 88 18.59 -8.30 -15.90
C TYR A 88 19.85 -7.49 -16.18
N ALA A 89 19.86 -6.77 -17.30
CA ALA A 89 20.80 -5.67 -17.55
C ALA A 89 20.05 -4.45 -18.10
N ALA A 90 20.18 -3.31 -17.42
CA ALA A 90 19.56 -2.03 -17.79
C ALA A 90 20.61 -1.07 -18.37
N ILE A 91 21.22 -1.50 -19.48
CA ILE A 91 22.31 -0.77 -20.18
C ILE A 91 21.85 0.55 -20.82
N TYR A 92 20.54 0.80 -20.87
CA TYR A 92 19.93 2.00 -21.42
C TYR A 92 19.50 2.99 -20.32
N GLY A 93 20.08 2.89 -19.12
CA GLY A 93 19.68 3.64 -17.92
C GLY A 93 18.56 2.95 -17.15
N GLU A 94 18.14 3.52 -16.03
CA GLU A 94 17.10 2.95 -15.15
C GLU A 94 15.81 2.67 -15.93
N LYS A 95 15.19 1.51 -15.66
CA LYS A 95 13.95 1.06 -16.28
C LYS A 95 12.98 0.46 -15.28
N ARG A 96 11.77 0.20 -15.76
CA ARG A 96 10.75 -0.56 -15.06
C ARG A 96 10.18 -1.64 -15.99
N THR A 97 9.83 -2.77 -15.42
CA THR A 97 9.14 -3.90 -16.08
C THR A 97 7.96 -4.34 -15.22
N ASN A 98 7.03 -5.09 -15.79
CA ASN A 98 5.93 -5.70 -15.06
C ASN A 98 6.08 -7.23 -15.00
N ILE A 99 5.79 -7.81 -13.83
CA ILE A 99 5.57 -9.25 -13.65
C ILE A 99 4.07 -9.51 -13.58
N VAL A 100 3.57 -10.44 -14.40
CA VAL A 100 2.16 -10.86 -14.39
C VAL A 100 2.09 -12.37 -14.20
N LEU A 101 1.48 -12.82 -13.10
CA LEU A 101 1.23 -14.23 -12.82
C LEU A 101 -0.17 -14.62 -13.31
N ASN A 102 -0.25 -15.66 -14.16
CA ASN A 102 -1.51 -16.25 -14.63
C ASN A 102 -2.51 -15.25 -15.23
N GLY A 103 -2.01 -14.18 -15.87
CA GLY A 103 -2.86 -13.11 -16.44
C GLY A 103 -3.52 -12.20 -15.39
N GLY A 104 -3.06 -12.23 -14.14
CA GLY A 104 -3.55 -11.37 -13.05
C GLY A 104 -3.01 -9.94 -13.11
N ALA A 105 -3.03 -9.26 -11.97
CA ALA A 105 -2.51 -7.90 -11.85
C ALA A 105 -0.99 -7.86 -12.09
N ALA A 106 -0.53 -6.76 -12.70
CA ALA A 106 0.88 -6.49 -12.90
C ALA A 106 1.53 -6.00 -11.59
N SER A 107 2.69 -6.59 -11.27
CA SER A 107 3.59 -6.09 -10.24
C SER A 107 4.78 -5.42 -10.90
N GLU A 108 4.94 -4.13 -10.65
CA GLU A 108 6.05 -3.35 -11.22
C GLU A 108 7.37 -3.70 -10.50
N VAL A 109 8.46 -3.76 -11.28
CA VAL A 109 9.82 -4.03 -10.79
C VAL A 109 10.76 -2.95 -11.31
N LEU A 110 11.48 -2.31 -10.38
CA LEU A 110 12.54 -1.36 -10.71
C LEU A 110 13.81 -2.08 -11.14
N LEU A 111 14.35 -1.67 -12.29
CA LEU A 111 15.60 -2.15 -12.85
C LEU A 111 16.62 -1.00 -12.81
N ALA A 112 17.47 -1.00 -11.77
CA ALA A 112 18.50 0.01 -11.59
C ALA A 112 19.48 0.04 -12.77
N ALA A 113 19.91 1.23 -13.16
CA ALA A 113 20.86 1.41 -14.26
C ALA A 113 22.17 0.64 -14.02
N GLY A 114 22.71 0.04 -15.06
CA GLY A 114 24.02 -0.62 -14.97
C GLY A 114 24.50 -1.17 -16.31
N ASP A 115 25.82 -1.24 -16.47
CA ASP A 115 26.47 -1.73 -17.69
C ASP A 115 26.57 -3.27 -17.74
N THR A 116 26.28 -3.94 -16.63
CA THR A 116 26.40 -5.39 -16.45
C THR A 116 25.12 -6.00 -15.87
N TRP A 117 25.10 -7.33 -15.79
CA TRP A 117 24.00 -8.07 -15.18
C TRP A 117 23.88 -7.79 -13.68
N ALA A 118 22.65 -7.58 -13.24
CA ALA A 118 22.25 -7.43 -11.85
C ALA A 118 21.02 -8.29 -11.57
N THR A 119 20.62 -8.38 -10.30
CA THR A 119 19.41 -9.09 -9.88
C THR A 119 18.47 -8.11 -9.18
N ALA A 120 17.22 -8.05 -9.64
CA ALA A 120 16.15 -7.31 -8.99
C ALA A 120 15.26 -8.28 -8.22
N ASN A 121 14.89 -7.91 -6.99
CA ASN A 121 13.78 -8.57 -6.30
C ASN A 121 12.48 -8.16 -7.01
N ALA A 122 11.68 -9.15 -7.39
CA ALA A 122 10.46 -8.97 -8.16
C ALA A 122 9.20 -9.35 -7.35
N GLY A 123 9.32 -9.39 -6.02
CA GLY A 123 8.25 -9.73 -5.09
C GLY A 123 8.07 -11.24 -4.94
N GLN A 124 6.80 -11.64 -4.79
CA GLN A 124 6.41 -13.03 -4.54
C GLN A 124 5.34 -13.45 -5.53
N VAL A 125 5.34 -14.74 -5.89
CA VAL A 125 4.34 -15.35 -6.76
C VAL A 125 3.75 -16.59 -6.10
N LEU A 126 2.42 -16.65 -6.07
CA LEU A 126 1.66 -17.79 -5.54
C LEU A 126 1.31 -18.76 -6.67
N LEU A 127 2.16 -19.75 -6.91
CA LEU A 127 1.93 -20.72 -7.97
C LEU A 127 0.82 -21.70 -7.58
N ASN A 128 -0.12 -21.92 -8.50
CA ASN A 128 -1.18 -22.90 -8.38
C ASN A 128 -0.67 -24.31 -8.69
N GLU A 129 -1.42 -25.34 -8.31
CA GLU A 129 -1.17 -26.69 -8.83
C GLU A 129 -1.46 -26.73 -10.35
N GLY A 130 -0.58 -27.40 -11.09
CA GLY A 130 -0.66 -27.52 -12.54
C GLY A 130 -0.03 -26.33 -13.27
N ASN A 131 -0.64 -25.92 -14.39
CA ASN A 131 -0.06 -24.92 -15.29
C ASN A 131 -0.10 -23.50 -14.70
N ASN A 132 1.04 -22.84 -14.73
CA ASN A 132 1.18 -21.42 -14.40
C ASN A 132 1.97 -20.70 -15.49
N THR A 133 1.71 -19.40 -15.64
CA THR A 133 2.47 -18.50 -16.53
C THR A 133 3.01 -17.33 -15.73
N ILE A 134 4.31 -17.06 -15.88
CA ILE A 134 4.95 -15.84 -15.39
C ILE A 134 5.34 -15.03 -16.61
N ASP A 135 4.66 -13.92 -16.82
CA ASP A 135 4.93 -12.99 -17.90
C ASP A 135 5.80 -11.83 -17.38
N ILE A 136 6.89 -11.55 -18.10
CA ILE A 136 7.64 -10.31 -18.00
C ILE A 136 7.20 -9.44 -19.17
N VAL A 137 6.47 -8.37 -18.88
CA VAL A 137 5.82 -7.52 -19.87
C VAL A 137 6.51 -6.16 -19.91
N THR A 138 6.67 -5.61 -21.11
CA THR A 138 7.15 -4.24 -21.31
C THR A 138 6.39 -3.26 -20.43
N HIS A 139 7.13 -2.50 -19.63
CA HIS A 139 6.65 -1.24 -19.05
C HIS A 139 7.40 -0.07 -19.68
N TRP A 140 8.55 0.33 -19.14
CA TRP A 140 9.39 1.35 -19.81
C TRP A 140 10.15 0.79 -21.02
N GLY A 141 10.29 -0.54 -21.12
CA GLY A 141 11.03 -1.22 -22.17
C GLY A 141 12.55 -1.03 -22.07
N TRP A 142 13.29 -1.37 -23.13
CA TRP A 142 14.72 -1.13 -23.27
C TRP A 142 15.57 -1.69 -22.12
N TYR A 143 15.42 -2.99 -21.88
CA TYR A 143 16.24 -3.78 -20.95
C TYR A 143 16.47 -5.19 -21.48
N LEU A 144 17.42 -5.89 -20.88
CA LEU A 144 17.75 -7.28 -21.18
C LEU A 144 17.32 -8.16 -20.01
N VAL A 145 16.70 -9.31 -20.28
CA VAL A 145 16.30 -10.29 -19.28
C VAL A 145 17.04 -11.60 -19.54
N ASP A 146 17.84 -12.02 -18.59
CA ASP A 146 18.65 -13.24 -18.67
C ASP A 146 17.92 -14.45 -18.09
N SER A 147 17.37 -14.31 -16.89
CA SER A 147 16.65 -15.40 -16.23
C SER A 147 15.73 -14.89 -15.13
N ILE A 148 14.81 -15.74 -14.72
CA ILE A 148 14.13 -15.59 -13.42
C ILE A 148 14.60 -16.69 -12.47
N THR A 149 14.69 -16.36 -11.19
CA THR A 149 14.90 -17.34 -10.13
C THR A 149 13.68 -17.36 -9.24
N LEU A 150 13.10 -18.54 -9.06
CA LEU A 150 12.10 -18.77 -8.01
C LEU A 150 12.79 -19.39 -6.81
N THR A 151 12.45 -18.94 -5.61
CA THR A 151 12.94 -19.52 -4.35
C THR A 151 11.74 -19.83 -3.46
N PRO A 152 11.63 -21.02 -2.85
CA PRO A 152 10.57 -21.30 -1.90
C PRO A 152 10.57 -20.24 -0.80
N THR A 153 9.45 -19.57 -0.60
CA THR A 153 9.35 -18.53 0.43
C THR A 153 9.55 -19.17 1.79
N VAL A 154 10.39 -18.57 2.62
CA VAL A 154 10.53 -19.00 4.02
C VAL A 154 9.27 -18.59 4.77
N PRO A 155 8.53 -19.52 5.40
CA PRO A 155 7.34 -19.18 6.16
C PRO A 155 7.67 -18.15 7.25
N ARG A 156 6.82 -17.15 7.38
CA ARG A 156 6.97 -16.07 8.34
C ARG A 156 6.89 -16.64 9.75
N GLY A 157 7.95 -16.38 10.52
CA GLY A 157 8.00 -16.72 11.94
C GLY A 157 7.00 -15.89 12.77
N PRO A 158 6.90 -16.17 14.08
CA PRO A 158 6.11 -15.35 14.99
C PRO A 158 6.65 -13.92 15.05
N HIS A 159 5.74 -12.94 15.04
CA HIS A 159 6.09 -11.52 15.11
C HIS A 159 6.69 -11.10 16.46
N ASN A 160 7.68 -10.21 16.43
CA ASN A 160 8.40 -9.73 17.63
C ASN A 160 7.91 -8.36 18.13
N ILE A 161 6.58 -8.20 18.25
CA ILE A 161 5.94 -6.90 18.51
C ILE A 161 6.20 -6.37 19.92
N ASN A 162 6.61 -5.10 20.01
CA ASN A 162 6.80 -4.34 21.24
C ASN A 162 5.57 -4.43 22.15
N THR A 163 5.81 -4.60 23.46
CA THR A 163 4.73 -4.88 24.42
C THR A 163 4.02 -3.65 24.96
N ALA A 164 4.68 -2.49 24.92
CA ALA A 164 4.16 -1.23 25.45
C ALA A 164 4.00 -0.21 24.33
N LEU A 165 3.07 0.72 24.53
CA LEU A 165 2.95 1.93 23.72
C LEU A 165 4.14 2.86 23.98
N VAL A 166 4.49 3.71 23.01
CA VAL A 166 5.58 4.67 23.11
C VAL A 166 5.32 5.74 24.17
N ASN A 167 4.05 6.10 24.39
CA ASN A 167 3.66 6.95 25.51
C ASN A 167 3.62 6.15 26.82
N ALA A 168 4.62 6.32 27.67
CA ALA A 168 4.68 5.67 28.99
C ALA A 168 3.50 6.02 29.93
N ASN A 169 2.80 7.14 29.66
CA ASN A 169 1.62 7.56 30.40
C ASN A 169 0.30 7.19 29.71
N ALA A 170 0.33 6.34 28.67
CA ALA A 170 -0.88 5.87 27.99
C ALA A 170 -1.90 5.34 28.99
N ASN A 171 -3.17 5.69 28.79
CA ASN A 171 -4.25 5.36 29.72
C ASN A 171 -4.64 3.87 29.62
N ALA A 172 -5.55 3.43 30.50
CA ALA A 172 -5.96 2.03 30.54
C ALA A 172 -6.62 1.56 29.23
N ASP A 173 -7.43 2.41 28.60
CA ASP A 173 -8.17 2.06 27.39
C ASP A 173 -7.24 1.91 26.17
N ALA A 174 -6.26 2.80 26.01
CA ALA A 174 -5.27 2.71 24.93
C ALA A 174 -4.38 1.48 25.10
N ASN A 175 -3.92 1.19 26.33
CA ASN A 175 -3.16 -0.03 26.62
C ASN A 175 -3.98 -1.30 26.37
N ALA A 176 -5.28 -1.29 26.73
CA ALA A 176 -6.17 -2.42 26.48
C ALA A 176 -6.40 -2.66 24.98
N LEU A 177 -6.62 -1.59 24.21
CA LEU A 177 -6.72 -1.65 22.75
C LEU A 177 -5.43 -2.23 22.15
N TYR A 178 -4.27 -1.67 22.49
CA TYR A 178 -2.98 -2.12 21.94
C TYR A 178 -2.69 -3.59 22.31
N ALA A 179 -2.98 -3.99 23.55
CA ALA A 179 -2.86 -5.38 23.98
C ALA A 179 -3.77 -6.31 23.15
N TYR A 180 -5.02 -5.94 22.93
CA TYR A 180 -5.94 -6.69 22.08
C TYR A 180 -5.41 -6.84 20.64
N LEU A 181 -4.98 -5.75 20.02
CA LEU A 181 -4.43 -5.74 18.66
C LEU A 181 -3.23 -6.69 18.54
N ARG A 182 -2.35 -6.72 19.53
CA ARG A 182 -1.23 -7.67 19.59
C ARG A 182 -1.67 -9.13 19.69
N THR A 183 -2.81 -9.43 20.32
CA THR A 183 -3.28 -10.82 20.45
C THR A 183 -3.77 -11.43 19.13
N ILE A 184 -4.28 -10.58 18.22
CA ILE A 184 -4.84 -10.99 16.93
C ILE A 184 -3.85 -10.87 15.76
N TYR A 185 -2.80 -10.06 15.91
CA TYR A 185 -1.80 -9.84 14.86
C TYR A 185 -1.14 -11.15 14.42
N GLY A 186 -1.04 -11.37 13.10
CA GLY A 186 -0.59 -12.66 12.54
C GLY A 186 -1.65 -13.75 12.48
N LYS A 187 -2.86 -13.55 13.02
CA LYS A 187 -3.91 -14.59 13.12
C LYS A 187 -5.22 -14.19 12.45
N LYS A 188 -5.56 -12.90 12.52
CA LYS A 188 -6.79 -12.31 11.98
C LYS A 188 -6.47 -10.91 11.45
N ILE A 189 -7.35 -10.44 10.57
CA ILE A 189 -7.39 -9.06 10.11
C ILE A 189 -8.72 -8.46 10.57
N LEU A 190 -8.69 -7.25 11.14
CA LEU A 190 -9.92 -6.53 11.47
C LEU A 190 -10.47 -5.84 10.21
N SER A 191 -11.78 -5.93 10.01
CA SER A 191 -12.46 -5.15 8.98
C SER A 191 -12.65 -3.71 9.46
N GLY A 192 -12.33 -2.76 8.58
CA GLY A 192 -12.44 -1.34 8.85
C GLY A 192 -13.09 -0.61 7.67
N GLN A 193 -13.70 0.53 7.96
CA GLN A 193 -14.34 1.38 6.95
C GLN A 193 -14.17 2.86 7.31
N GLN A 194 -13.84 3.68 6.32
CA GLN A 194 -13.86 5.14 6.44
C GLN A 194 -15.32 5.61 6.47
N GLU A 195 -15.61 6.49 7.44
CA GLU A 195 -16.93 7.04 7.79
C GLU A 195 -17.92 6.01 8.39
N LEU A 196 -18.69 6.50 9.38
CA LEU A 196 -19.71 5.69 10.06
C LEU A 196 -20.90 5.37 9.13
N SER A 197 -21.21 6.27 8.19
CA SER A 197 -22.26 6.10 7.18
C SER A 197 -22.02 4.84 6.32
N TYR A 198 -20.82 4.71 5.75
CA TYR A 198 -20.45 3.53 4.97
C TYR A 198 -20.30 2.28 5.82
N SER A 199 -19.86 2.42 7.08
CA SER A 199 -19.87 1.28 8.02
C SER A 199 -21.27 0.70 8.22
N ASN A 200 -22.29 1.56 8.33
CA ASN A 200 -23.69 1.13 8.42
C ASN A 200 -24.18 0.53 7.08
N TRP A 201 -23.82 1.15 5.95
CA TRP A 201 -24.16 0.65 4.62
C TRP A 201 -23.64 -0.78 4.41
N ILE A 202 -22.41 -1.10 4.82
CA ILE A 202 -21.89 -2.47 4.78
C ILE A 202 -22.78 -3.40 5.60
N GLY A 203 -23.17 -2.98 6.81
CA GLY A 203 -24.11 -3.72 7.65
C GLY A 203 -25.42 -4.06 6.93
N GLU A 204 -25.95 -3.13 6.14
CA GLU A 204 -27.16 -3.34 5.33
C GLU A 204 -26.93 -4.28 4.13
N GLN A 205 -25.76 -4.21 3.48
CA GLN A 205 -25.47 -5.02 2.30
C GLN A 205 -25.08 -6.48 2.62
N VAL A 206 -24.31 -6.69 3.69
CA VAL A 206 -23.69 -7.99 4.00
C VAL A 206 -24.04 -8.54 5.38
N GLY A 207 -24.79 -7.81 6.20
CA GLY A 207 -25.25 -8.29 7.52
C GLY A 207 -24.15 -8.33 8.59
N LYS A 208 -22.99 -7.74 8.33
CA LYS A 208 -21.85 -7.61 9.27
C LYS A 208 -21.42 -6.15 9.31
N LEU A 209 -21.10 -5.65 10.50
CA LEU A 209 -20.51 -4.32 10.66
C LEU A 209 -18.98 -4.41 10.69
N PRO A 210 -18.26 -3.43 10.12
CA PRO A 210 -16.82 -3.29 10.33
C PRO A 210 -16.49 -3.22 11.83
N ALA A 211 -15.43 -3.92 12.26
CA ALA A 211 -14.95 -3.83 13.63
C ALA A 211 -14.38 -2.44 13.93
N LEU A 212 -13.76 -1.81 12.92
CA LEU A 212 -13.14 -0.50 12.99
C LEU A 212 -13.93 0.52 12.13
N ALA A 213 -14.13 1.72 12.67
CA ALA A 213 -14.56 2.88 11.88
C ALA A 213 -13.49 3.96 11.95
N SER A 214 -13.14 4.53 10.80
CA SER A 214 -12.22 5.65 10.69
C SER A 214 -12.97 6.95 10.43
N VAL A 215 -12.63 8.01 11.16
CA VAL A 215 -13.25 9.34 11.04
C VAL A 215 -12.18 10.41 10.83
N ASP A 216 -12.55 11.57 10.29
CA ASP A 216 -11.61 12.63 9.93
C ASP A 216 -11.86 13.93 10.70
N LEU A 217 -10.82 14.49 11.31
CA LEU A 217 -10.89 15.78 12.00
C LEU A 217 -10.76 16.99 11.06
N MET A 218 -10.71 16.78 9.73
CA MET A 218 -10.62 17.81 8.69
C MET A 218 -11.48 19.05 8.98
N ASP A 219 -12.77 18.85 9.25
CA ASP A 219 -13.76 19.91 9.42
C ASP A 219 -13.64 20.70 10.73
N TYR A 220 -12.75 20.26 11.64
CA TYR A 220 -12.35 20.99 12.84
C TYR A 220 -11.10 21.86 12.64
N SER A 221 -10.42 21.76 11.49
CA SER A 221 -9.29 22.64 11.17
C SER A 221 -9.74 24.10 11.21
N PRO A 222 -9.11 25.01 11.98
CA PRO A 222 -9.57 26.38 12.12
C PRO A 222 -9.77 27.12 10.78
N SER A 223 -8.88 26.90 9.80
CA SER A 223 -9.00 27.49 8.47
C SER A 223 -10.28 27.09 7.70
N ARG A 224 -10.87 25.93 8.01
CA ARG A 224 -12.17 25.49 7.46
C ARG A 224 -13.34 25.98 8.32
N VAL A 225 -13.19 25.94 9.65
CA VAL A 225 -14.19 26.46 10.59
C VAL A 225 -14.46 27.95 10.36
N GLU A 226 -13.42 28.75 10.09
CA GLU A 226 -13.51 30.16 9.69
C GLU A 226 -14.41 30.38 8.45
N ARG A 227 -14.62 29.33 7.64
CA ARG A 227 -15.43 29.32 6.43
C ARG A 227 -16.74 28.53 6.58
N GLY A 228 -17.09 28.16 7.81
CA GLY A 228 -18.41 27.65 8.18
C GLY A 228 -18.56 26.13 8.21
N THR A 229 -17.47 25.36 8.19
CA THR A 229 -17.59 23.90 8.36
C THR A 229 -17.93 23.52 9.80
N VAL A 230 -18.64 22.40 9.95
CA VAL A 230 -19.05 21.86 11.24
C VAL A 230 -18.69 20.38 11.24
N GLY A 231 -17.66 20.00 11.99
CA GLY A 231 -17.25 18.61 12.10
C GLY A 231 -18.19 17.78 12.99
N THR A 232 -18.43 16.53 12.59
CA THR A 232 -19.23 15.52 13.33
C THR A 232 -18.43 14.28 13.72
N ALA A 233 -17.13 14.25 13.39
CA ALA A 233 -16.29 13.06 13.55
C ALA A 233 -16.17 12.59 15.01
N VAL A 234 -16.21 13.50 15.99
CA VAL A 234 -16.15 13.11 17.42
C VAL A 234 -17.42 12.34 17.82
N GLU A 235 -18.59 12.81 17.40
CA GLU A 235 -19.87 12.16 17.69
C GLU A 235 -19.97 10.78 17.00
N GLU A 236 -19.48 10.67 15.78
CA GLU A 236 -19.43 9.42 15.02
C GLU A 236 -18.49 8.40 15.69
N ALA A 237 -17.29 8.82 16.10
CA ALA A 237 -16.35 7.99 16.83
C ALA A 237 -16.93 7.48 18.15
N ILE A 238 -17.56 8.35 18.95
CA ILE A 238 -18.23 7.95 20.21
C ILE A 238 -19.36 6.96 19.93
N THR A 239 -20.13 7.18 18.86
CA THR A 239 -21.22 6.29 18.46
C THR A 239 -20.71 4.90 18.10
N HIS A 240 -19.62 4.79 17.34
CA HIS A 240 -19.03 3.50 16.99
C HIS A 240 -18.41 2.80 18.20
N HIS A 241 -17.71 3.56 19.06
CA HIS A 241 -17.14 3.02 20.29
C HIS A 241 -18.22 2.48 21.25
N ALA A 242 -19.35 3.18 21.38
CA ALA A 242 -20.49 2.73 22.18
C ALA A 242 -21.11 1.41 21.67
N ARG A 243 -20.87 1.04 20.41
CA ARG A 243 -21.25 -0.27 19.83
C ARG A 243 -20.21 -1.36 20.09
N GLY A 244 -19.14 -1.06 20.82
CA GLY A 244 -17.99 -1.94 21.04
C GLY A 244 -16.97 -1.92 19.90
N GLY A 245 -17.05 -0.94 18.99
CA GLY A 245 -16.15 -0.79 17.86
C GLY A 245 -14.83 -0.10 18.19
N ILE A 246 -13.83 -0.33 17.34
CA ILE A 246 -12.51 0.33 17.40
C ILE A 246 -12.57 1.62 16.56
N VAL A 247 -11.95 2.69 17.07
CA VAL A 247 -11.93 4.00 16.39
C VAL A 247 -10.54 4.30 15.86
N SER A 248 -10.48 4.63 14.57
CA SER A 248 -9.33 5.28 13.94
C SER A 248 -9.68 6.73 13.62
N VAL A 249 -8.69 7.62 13.73
CA VAL A 249 -8.86 9.03 13.43
C VAL A 249 -7.69 9.51 12.60
N LEU A 250 -8.00 10.05 11.42
CA LEU A 250 -7.04 10.78 10.58
C LEU A 250 -7.34 12.28 10.61
N TRP A 251 -6.46 13.07 9.99
CA TRP A 251 -6.67 14.49 9.85
C TRP A 251 -6.16 15.01 8.51
N HIS A 252 -7.09 15.28 7.59
CA HIS A 252 -6.79 16.13 6.44
C HIS A 252 -6.63 17.58 6.90
N TRP A 253 -5.42 17.89 7.38
CA TRP A 253 -5.09 19.19 7.95
C TRP A 253 -5.14 20.27 6.87
N ASN A 254 -6.18 21.08 6.87
CA ASN A 254 -6.30 22.19 5.94
C ASN A 254 -5.37 23.32 6.37
N ALA A 255 -4.45 23.73 5.50
CA ALA A 255 -3.35 24.63 5.87
C ALA A 255 -3.86 25.89 6.63
N PRO A 256 -3.18 26.30 7.71
CA PRO A 256 -3.63 27.41 8.56
C PRO A 256 -3.65 28.76 7.84
N ALA A 257 -2.81 28.93 6.82
CA ALA A 257 -2.65 30.11 5.99
C ALA A 257 -2.22 29.71 4.57
N GLY A 258 -2.05 30.69 3.68
CA GLY A 258 -1.49 30.46 2.34
C GLY A 258 -2.45 29.86 1.32
N LEU A 259 -3.74 29.73 1.66
CA LEU A 259 -4.75 29.13 0.80
C LEU A 259 -5.00 30.00 -0.43
N TYR A 260 -4.83 29.43 -1.62
CA TYR A 260 -5.03 30.17 -2.87
C TYR A 260 -6.49 30.59 -3.09
N ASP A 261 -7.42 29.72 -2.72
CA ASP A 261 -8.88 29.91 -2.86
C ASP A 261 -9.31 30.40 -4.25
N THR A 262 -8.79 29.70 -5.27
CA THR A 262 -9.07 29.96 -6.69
C THR A 262 -10.23 29.09 -7.19
N GLU A 263 -10.62 29.24 -8.46
CA GLU A 263 -11.64 28.37 -9.04
C GLU A 263 -11.18 26.91 -9.10
N GLU A 264 -9.92 26.69 -9.47
CA GLU A 264 -9.29 25.39 -9.62
C GLU A 264 -8.82 24.80 -8.28
N ASN A 265 -8.40 25.66 -7.34
CA ASN A 265 -7.95 25.26 -6.01
C ASN A 265 -8.71 26.02 -4.92
N LYS A 266 -9.93 25.55 -4.66
CA LYS A 266 -10.83 26.09 -3.63
C LYS A 266 -10.25 25.89 -2.23
N TRP A 267 -10.61 26.77 -1.29
CA TRP A 267 -10.15 26.68 0.10
C TRP A 267 -10.37 25.33 0.78
N TRP A 268 -11.43 24.60 0.42
CA TRP A 268 -11.79 23.32 1.04
C TRP A 268 -10.86 22.17 0.62
N SER A 269 -10.03 22.40 -0.41
CA SER A 269 -8.93 21.52 -0.84
C SER A 269 -7.59 21.87 -0.18
N GLY A 270 -7.59 22.76 0.83
CA GLY A 270 -6.41 23.40 1.40
C GLY A 270 -5.43 22.49 2.16
N PHE A 271 -5.73 21.21 2.29
CA PHE A 271 -4.80 20.19 2.75
C PHE A 271 -3.81 19.77 1.65
N TYR A 272 -4.17 19.94 0.37
CA TYR A 272 -3.25 19.66 -0.74
C TYR A 272 -2.19 20.75 -0.92
N THR A 273 -0.95 20.33 -1.22
CA THR A 273 0.17 21.19 -1.64
C THR A 273 -0.23 22.09 -2.82
N ARG A 274 -1.04 21.60 -3.77
CA ARG A 274 -1.48 22.40 -4.92
C ARG A 274 -2.43 23.55 -4.56
N ALA A 275 -3.01 23.56 -3.36
CA ALA A 275 -4.03 24.50 -2.94
C ALA A 275 -3.53 25.56 -1.92
N THR A 276 -2.24 25.51 -1.58
CA THR A 276 -1.63 26.43 -0.61
C THR A 276 -0.16 26.71 -0.93
N ASP A 277 0.33 27.90 -0.57
CA ASP A 277 1.77 28.21 -0.54
C ASP A 277 2.40 27.99 0.84
N PHE A 278 1.64 27.43 1.79
CA PHE A 278 2.11 27.20 3.15
C PHE A 278 3.37 26.31 3.17
N ASN A 279 4.43 26.81 3.80
CA ASN A 279 5.75 26.19 3.80
C ASN A 279 6.15 25.76 5.21
N VAL A 280 6.21 24.45 5.44
CA VAL A 280 6.51 23.86 6.75
C VAL A 280 7.91 24.19 7.20
N ALA A 281 8.89 24.13 6.29
CA ALA A 281 10.28 24.41 6.61
C ALA A 281 10.43 25.84 7.18
N THR A 282 9.78 26.82 6.55
CA THR A 282 9.79 28.21 6.98
C THR A 282 9.02 28.39 8.29
N ALA A 283 7.85 27.76 8.41
CA ALA A 283 7.06 27.83 9.63
C ALA A 283 7.82 27.27 10.83
N LEU A 284 8.56 26.16 10.67
CA LEU A 284 9.31 25.50 11.75
C LEU A 284 10.72 26.06 11.97
N ALA A 285 11.22 26.95 11.11
CA ALA A 285 12.55 27.55 11.26
C ALA A 285 12.66 28.54 12.43
N ASP A 286 11.54 29.13 12.85
CA ASP A 286 11.47 30.11 13.93
C ASP A 286 10.16 29.96 14.72
N THR A 287 10.23 29.53 15.98
CA THR A 287 9.05 29.30 16.82
C THR A 287 8.29 30.58 17.21
N THR A 288 8.83 31.76 16.90
CA THR A 288 8.20 33.06 17.17
C THR A 288 7.43 33.63 15.99
N ASN A 289 7.51 33.00 14.80
CA ASN A 289 6.85 33.50 13.61
C ASN A 289 5.32 33.22 13.61
N ALA A 290 4.59 33.97 12.79
CA ALA A 290 3.13 33.87 12.71
C ALA A 290 2.65 32.50 12.21
N ASN A 291 3.35 31.89 11.24
CA ASN A 291 2.99 30.58 10.71
C ASN A 291 3.15 29.47 11.76
N TYR A 292 4.21 29.51 12.57
CA TYR A 292 4.38 28.62 13.71
C TYR A 292 3.24 28.78 14.72
N THR A 293 2.88 30.03 15.04
CA THR A 293 1.77 30.32 15.95
C THR A 293 0.46 29.72 15.45
N LEU A 294 0.20 29.78 14.14
CA LEU A 294 -1.00 29.18 13.54
C LEU A 294 -0.93 27.64 13.51
N ILE A 295 0.24 27.04 13.31
CA ILE A 295 0.43 25.59 13.48
C ILE A 295 0.01 25.17 14.90
N ILE A 296 0.50 25.86 15.93
CA ILE A 296 0.14 25.56 17.31
C ILE A 296 -1.37 25.75 17.55
N ARG A 297 -1.96 26.84 17.03
CA ARG A 297 -3.42 27.07 17.10
C ARG A 297 -4.21 25.89 16.55
N ASP A 298 -3.83 25.40 15.38
CA ASP A 298 -4.53 24.30 14.72
C ASP A 298 -4.37 23.00 15.51
N ILE A 299 -3.15 22.68 15.98
CA ILE A 299 -2.90 21.51 16.84
C ILE A 299 -3.74 21.60 18.12
N ASP A 300 -3.80 22.76 18.76
CA ASP A 300 -4.56 22.96 19.99
C ASP A 300 -6.08 22.83 19.74
N ALA A 301 -6.58 23.29 18.59
CA ALA A 301 -7.99 23.12 18.20
C ALA A 301 -8.36 21.63 17.99
N ILE A 302 -7.45 20.85 17.41
CA ILE A 302 -7.59 19.40 17.27
C ILE A 302 -7.46 18.68 18.62
N ALA A 303 -6.56 19.15 19.49
CA ALA A 303 -6.40 18.61 20.83
C ALA A 303 -7.69 18.70 21.65
N VAL A 304 -8.48 19.76 21.48
CA VAL A 304 -9.83 19.87 22.08
C VAL A 304 -10.73 18.70 21.66
N GLN A 305 -10.69 18.29 20.39
CA GLN A 305 -11.52 17.18 19.89
C GLN A 305 -11.01 15.82 20.40
N LEU A 306 -9.70 15.60 20.37
CA LEU A 306 -9.09 14.39 20.92
C LEU A 306 -9.32 14.28 22.44
N ARG A 307 -9.33 15.40 23.16
CA ARG A 307 -9.67 15.45 24.60
C ARG A 307 -11.11 15.01 24.85
N ARG A 308 -12.06 15.42 23.99
CA ARG A 308 -13.46 14.95 24.06
C ARG A 308 -13.56 13.44 23.90
N LEU A 309 -12.77 12.84 23.00
CA LEU A 309 -12.68 11.38 22.86
C LEU A 309 -12.05 10.73 24.10
N GLN A 310 -10.98 11.30 24.65
CA GLN A 310 -10.38 10.82 25.89
C GLN A 310 -11.36 10.86 27.07
N ASP A 311 -12.12 11.96 27.21
CA ASP A 311 -13.14 12.13 28.26
C ASP A 311 -14.30 11.16 28.12
N ALA A 312 -14.60 10.75 26.89
CA ALA A 312 -15.59 9.72 26.58
C ALA A 312 -15.05 8.28 26.72
N GLY A 313 -13.79 8.09 27.14
CA GLY A 313 -13.17 6.77 27.29
C GLY A 313 -12.81 6.08 25.97
N VAL A 314 -12.73 6.83 24.86
CA VAL A 314 -12.44 6.28 23.53
C VAL A 314 -10.92 6.22 23.33
N PRO A 315 -10.30 5.02 23.24
CA PRO A 315 -8.94 4.89 22.74
C PRO A 315 -8.92 5.11 21.22
N VAL A 316 -7.91 5.81 20.73
CA VAL A 316 -7.85 6.29 19.35
C VAL A 316 -6.60 5.76 18.66
N LEU A 317 -6.80 5.09 17.51
CA LEU A 317 -5.74 4.86 16.54
C LEU A 317 -5.51 6.19 15.78
N TRP A 318 -4.52 6.97 16.21
CA TRP A 318 -4.29 8.34 15.76
C TRP A 318 -3.28 8.37 14.62
N ARG A 319 -3.72 8.80 13.44
CA ARG A 319 -2.91 8.80 12.20
C ARG A 319 -2.84 10.20 11.57
N PRO A 320 -2.07 11.13 12.16
CA PRO A 320 -1.86 12.45 11.58
C PRO A 320 -0.79 12.40 10.47
N LEU A 321 -0.73 13.47 9.67
CA LEU A 321 0.31 13.67 8.64
C LEU A 321 0.41 12.47 7.67
N HIS A 322 -0.71 11.87 7.29
CA HIS A 322 -0.74 10.70 6.43
C HIS A 322 -0.20 10.99 5.02
N GLU A 323 0.26 9.93 4.35
CA GLU A 323 0.80 9.95 2.99
C GLU A 323 1.89 11.02 2.74
N ALA A 324 2.68 11.34 3.76
CA ALA A 324 3.66 12.41 3.72
C ALA A 324 4.66 12.26 2.56
N GLU A 325 5.14 11.03 2.31
CA GLU A 325 6.09 10.74 1.24
C GLU A 325 5.57 11.00 -0.17
N GLY A 326 4.24 11.03 -0.36
CA GLY A 326 3.60 11.37 -1.63
C GLY A 326 3.71 12.85 -2.01
N LYS A 327 4.01 13.72 -1.04
CA LYS A 327 4.19 15.18 -1.18
C LYS A 327 2.98 15.97 -1.72
N TRP A 328 1.86 15.31 -1.97
CA TRP A 328 0.63 15.97 -2.41
C TRP A 328 -0.09 16.72 -1.29
N PHE A 329 0.23 16.43 -0.03
CA PHE A 329 -0.21 17.22 1.12
C PHE A 329 0.89 18.16 1.62
N TRP A 330 0.48 19.33 2.15
CA TRP A 330 1.43 20.41 2.45
C TRP A 330 2.47 20.00 3.51
N TRP A 331 2.15 19.08 4.42
CA TRP A 331 3.10 18.60 5.43
C TRP A 331 4.25 17.77 4.85
N GLY A 332 4.05 17.18 3.67
CA GLY A 332 5.08 16.45 2.91
C GLY A 332 5.75 17.25 1.80
N ALA A 333 5.37 18.52 1.59
CA ALA A 333 5.75 19.24 0.38
C ALA A 333 7.24 19.61 0.30
N GLN A 334 7.93 19.83 1.43
CA GLN A 334 9.31 20.30 1.45
C GLN A 334 10.33 19.15 1.50
N SER A 335 10.49 18.53 2.67
CA SER A 335 11.49 17.49 2.88
C SER A 335 11.04 16.46 3.94
N PRO A 336 11.60 15.24 3.93
CA PRO A 336 11.37 14.27 5.00
C PRO A 336 11.70 14.83 6.38
N ASP A 337 12.79 15.59 6.50
CA ASP A 337 13.24 16.17 7.77
C ASP A 337 12.26 17.21 8.33
N ASP A 338 11.64 18.02 7.48
CA ASP A 338 10.66 19.01 7.93
C ASP A 338 9.34 18.35 8.36
N CYS A 339 8.92 17.28 7.67
CA CYS A 339 7.79 16.47 8.10
C CYS A 339 8.05 15.79 9.45
N LYS A 340 9.25 15.21 9.65
CA LYS A 340 9.64 14.60 10.94
C LYS A 340 9.69 15.61 12.09
N LYS A 341 10.10 16.86 11.84
CA LYS A 341 10.00 17.95 12.84
C LYS A 341 8.54 18.27 13.18
N LEU A 342 7.66 18.32 12.19
CA LEU A 342 6.22 18.55 12.42
C LEU A 342 5.58 17.39 13.22
N TRP A 343 5.96 16.14 12.91
CA TRP A 343 5.55 14.96 13.67
C TRP A 343 6.00 15.05 15.14
N ALA A 344 7.28 15.38 15.38
CA ALA A 344 7.80 15.55 16.73
C ALA A 344 7.06 16.66 17.50
N LEU A 345 6.71 17.76 16.84
CA LEU A 345 5.91 18.84 17.42
C LEU A 345 4.50 18.38 17.78
N LEU A 346 3.83 17.63 16.90
CA LEU A 346 2.52 17.04 17.19
C LEU A 346 2.60 16.10 18.41
N TYR A 347 3.58 15.22 18.43
CA TYR A 347 3.79 14.27 19.53
C TYR A 347 3.97 15.01 20.86
N ASP A 348 4.90 15.96 20.93
CA ASP A 348 5.14 16.72 22.15
C ASP A 348 3.90 17.54 22.57
N ARG A 349 3.25 18.23 21.63
CA ARG A 349 2.11 19.09 21.94
C ARG A 349 0.90 18.27 22.39
N LEU A 350 0.57 17.17 21.71
CA LEU A 350 -0.61 16.37 22.04
C LEU A 350 -0.37 15.48 23.27
N THR A 351 0.78 14.79 23.34
CA THR A 351 1.06 13.84 24.41
C THR A 351 1.58 14.53 25.67
N ASN A 352 2.55 15.44 25.58
CA ASN A 352 3.18 16.03 26.77
C ASN A 352 2.44 17.28 27.25
N HIS A 353 2.11 18.21 26.35
CA HIS A 353 1.45 19.46 26.73
C HIS A 353 -0.05 19.27 27.03
N HIS A 354 -0.80 18.62 26.15
CA HIS A 354 -2.25 18.38 26.32
C HIS A 354 -2.59 17.11 27.12
N GLN A 355 -1.60 16.26 27.42
CA GLN A 355 -1.79 15.03 28.19
C GLN A 355 -2.86 14.10 27.59
N LEU A 356 -2.85 13.99 26.25
CA LEU A 356 -3.67 13.04 25.51
C LEU A 356 -2.99 11.66 25.55
N ASN A 357 -3.46 10.85 26.48
CA ASN A 357 -2.95 9.53 26.80
C ASN A 357 -3.82 8.39 26.23
N ASN A 358 -4.89 8.72 25.49
CA ASN A 358 -5.75 7.75 24.79
C ASN A 358 -5.29 7.46 23.34
N LEU A 359 -4.18 8.07 22.89
CA LEU A 359 -3.71 7.97 21.51
C LEU A 359 -2.72 6.80 21.33
N VAL A 360 -2.91 6.04 20.27
CA VAL A 360 -1.97 5.06 19.71
C VAL A 360 -1.48 5.62 18.37
N TRP A 361 -0.21 5.96 18.28
CA TRP A 361 0.36 6.73 17.16
C TRP A 361 0.64 5.85 15.94
N ILE A 362 0.01 6.17 14.81
CA ILE A 362 0.16 5.46 13.54
C ILE A 362 0.91 6.33 12.54
N TRP A 363 2.05 5.82 12.05
CA TRP A 363 2.83 6.45 10.98
C TRP A 363 2.45 5.89 9.61
N ASN A 364 2.34 6.77 8.60
CA ASN A 364 1.89 6.41 7.25
C ASN A 364 2.82 6.96 6.15
N SER A 365 4.00 6.36 6.05
CA SER A 365 4.92 6.44 4.90
C SER A 365 5.88 5.26 4.98
N VAL A 366 6.16 4.62 3.84
CA VAL A 366 6.94 3.39 3.76
C VAL A 366 8.44 3.68 3.63
N ALA A 367 8.80 4.78 2.97
CA ALA A 367 10.18 5.15 2.71
C ALA A 367 10.92 5.52 4.02
N ALA A 368 12.10 4.91 4.19
CA ALA A 368 12.84 4.97 5.46
C ALA A 368 13.34 6.39 5.82
N ASP A 369 13.57 7.26 4.85
CA ASP A 369 13.99 8.66 5.07
C ASP A 369 12.89 9.51 5.72
N TRP A 370 11.63 9.12 5.55
CA TRP A 370 10.47 9.77 6.15
C TRP A 370 10.14 9.29 7.57
N TYR A 371 10.68 8.14 7.98
CA TYR A 371 10.32 7.54 9.26
C TYR A 371 10.76 8.40 10.47
N PRO A 372 9.83 8.84 11.34
CA PRO A 372 10.16 9.76 12.44
C PRO A 372 10.91 9.08 13.61
N GLY A 373 10.94 7.75 13.65
CA GLY A 373 11.71 6.98 14.62
C GLY A 373 10.85 6.20 15.62
N ASP A 374 11.49 5.22 16.26
CA ASP A 374 10.78 4.21 17.04
C ASP A 374 10.06 4.75 18.28
N ASP A 375 10.59 5.82 18.88
CA ASP A 375 10.15 6.38 20.15
C ASP A 375 8.86 7.21 20.08
N THR A 376 8.31 7.42 18.88
CA THR A 376 7.09 8.22 18.68
C THR A 376 6.03 7.54 17.84
N VAL A 377 6.23 6.27 17.46
CA VAL A 377 5.33 5.49 16.60
C VAL A 377 4.98 4.15 17.24
N ASP A 378 3.69 3.86 17.39
CA ASP A 378 3.21 2.57 17.90
C ASP A 378 2.97 1.55 16.76
N ILE A 379 2.39 2.03 15.65
CA ILE A 379 1.95 1.20 14.53
C ILE A 379 2.45 1.84 13.22
N LEU A 380 2.88 1.00 12.28
CA LEU A 380 3.19 1.40 10.91
C LEU A 380 2.00 1.14 9.99
N SER A 381 1.85 1.94 8.95
CA SER A 381 0.79 1.73 7.98
C SER A 381 1.15 2.17 6.57
N ALA A 382 0.33 1.73 5.62
CA ALA A 382 0.33 2.20 4.25
C ALA A 382 -1.11 2.41 3.76
N ASP A 383 -1.23 3.29 2.78
CA ASP A 383 -2.45 3.54 2.03
C ASP A 383 -2.26 3.00 0.61
N VAL A 384 -3.15 2.10 0.17
CA VAL A 384 -2.96 1.33 -1.07
C VAL A 384 -4.23 1.31 -1.92
N TYR A 385 -4.19 2.08 -3.00
CA TYR A 385 -5.28 2.22 -3.95
C TYR A 385 -5.03 1.38 -5.21
N ALA A 386 -5.18 0.06 -5.07
CA ALA A 386 -5.09 -0.90 -6.17
C ALA A 386 -6.37 -1.74 -6.28
N GLN A 387 -6.88 -1.92 -7.50
CA GLN A 387 -8.02 -2.80 -7.77
C GLN A 387 -7.63 -4.27 -7.66
N GLY A 388 -8.62 -5.15 -7.49
CA GLY A 388 -8.45 -6.61 -7.61
C GLY A 388 -8.27 -7.37 -6.29
N HIS A 389 -8.52 -6.73 -5.14
CA HIS A 389 -8.58 -7.38 -3.82
C HIS A 389 -7.28 -8.12 -3.40
N GLY A 390 -6.13 -7.68 -3.92
CA GLY A 390 -4.83 -8.27 -3.65
C GLY A 390 -4.33 -8.08 -2.22
N PRO A 391 -3.29 -8.83 -1.79
CA PRO A 391 -2.81 -8.83 -0.41
C PRO A 391 -1.85 -7.68 -0.07
N MET A 392 -1.48 -6.83 -1.04
CA MET A 392 -0.60 -5.65 -0.86
C MET A 392 0.74 -6.02 -0.19
N THR A 393 1.35 -7.13 -0.64
CA THR A 393 2.47 -7.77 0.04
C THR A 393 3.76 -6.97 -0.01
N THR A 394 4.00 -6.23 -1.09
CA THR A 394 5.17 -5.36 -1.23
C THR A 394 5.19 -4.34 -0.09
N GLN A 395 4.10 -3.57 0.06
CA GLN A 395 3.98 -2.56 1.12
C GLN A 395 4.07 -3.20 2.51
N TYR A 396 3.44 -4.35 2.71
CA TYR A 396 3.53 -5.06 4.00
C TYR A 396 4.97 -5.45 4.35
N ASN A 397 5.70 -6.02 3.39
CA ASN A 397 7.09 -6.46 3.59
C ASN A 397 8.04 -5.29 3.81
N ASP A 398 7.86 -4.19 3.07
CA ASP A 398 8.65 -2.97 3.27
C ASP A 398 8.44 -2.40 4.67
N LEU A 399 7.22 -2.43 5.20
CA LEU A 399 6.92 -2.00 6.57
C LEU A 399 7.45 -2.98 7.63
N ILE A 400 7.49 -4.28 7.35
CA ILE A 400 8.18 -5.26 8.22
C ILE A 400 9.66 -4.92 8.32
N ALA A 401 10.31 -4.58 7.20
CA ALA A 401 11.70 -4.18 7.17
C ALA A 401 11.92 -2.85 7.90
N LEU A 402 11.07 -1.85 7.65
CA LEU A 402 11.14 -0.55 8.29
C LEU A 402 11.03 -0.64 9.82
N GLY A 403 10.01 -1.35 10.31
CA GLY A 403 9.76 -1.53 11.73
C GLY A 403 10.56 -2.65 12.38
N GLN A 404 11.42 -3.34 11.63
CA GLN A 404 12.22 -4.49 12.08
C GLN A 404 11.37 -5.55 12.81
N ASP A 405 10.14 -5.75 12.34
CA ASP A 405 9.14 -6.63 12.96
C ASP A 405 8.82 -6.32 14.44
N LYS A 406 9.07 -5.09 14.90
CA LYS A 406 8.79 -4.60 16.25
C LYS A 406 7.45 -3.88 16.38
N LYS A 407 6.84 -3.49 15.26
CA LYS A 407 5.62 -2.68 15.21
C LYS A 407 4.53 -3.45 14.47
N LEU A 408 3.28 -3.24 14.92
CA LEU A 408 2.13 -3.71 14.17
C LEU A 408 2.06 -2.97 12.83
N ILE A 409 1.49 -3.61 11.81
CA ILE A 409 1.39 -3.04 10.46
C ILE A 409 -0.06 -3.08 10.00
N ALA A 410 -0.61 -1.94 9.54
CA ALA A 410 -2.02 -1.81 9.15
C ALA A 410 -2.20 -1.22 7.74
N ALA A 411 -3.23 -1.66 7.02
CA ALA A 411 -3.63 -1.07 5.75
C ALA A 411 -4.66 0.03 6.05
N THR A 412 -4.17 1.25 6.29
CA THR A 412 -4.96 2.34 6.88
C THR A 412 -5.95 2.96 5.93
N GLU A 413 -5.68 2.87 4.63
CA GLU A 413 -6.64 3.13 3.56
C GLU A 413 -6.42 2.11 2.45
N VAL A 414 -7.50 1.55 1.91
CA VAL A 414 -7.45 0.69 0.72
C VAL A 414 -8.57 1.03 -0.24
N GLY A 415 -8.30 0.91 -1.53
CA GLY A 415 -9.34 1.01 -2.55
C GLY A 415 -10.21 -0.24 -2.61
N SER A 416 -9.59 -1.42 -2.66
CA SER A 416 -10.26 -2.72 -2.63
C SER A 416 -9.97 -3.45 -1.31
N ALA A 417 -11.01 -3.98 -0.67
CA ALA A 417 -10.85 -4.82 0.52
C ALA A 417 -10.07 -6.11 0.17
N PRO A 418 -8.99 -6.47 0.86
CA PRO A 418 -8.18 -7.63 0.50
C PRO A 418 -8.91 -8.95 0.75
N PHE A 419 -8.73 -9.93 -0.15
CA PHE A 419 -9.29 -11.26 0.11
C PHE A 419 -8.50 -12.03 1.19
N PRO A 420 -9.18 -12.60 2.21
CA PRO A 420 -8.52 -13.33 3.31
C PRO A 420 -7.71 -14.56 2.90
N ASP A 421 -8.06 -15.23 1.81
CA ASP A 421 -7.31 -16.37 1.25
C ASP A 421 -5.95 -15.91 0.68
N LEU A 422 -5.93 -14.80 -0.05
CA LEU A 422 -4.69 -14.19 -0.56
C LEU A 422 -3.82 -13.65 0.58
N LEU A 423 -4.41 -13.00 1.59
CA LEU A 423 -3.67 -12.53 2.77
C LEU A 423 -2.94 -13.68 3.49
N GLN A 424 -3.61 -14.81 3.67
CA GLN A 424 -3.02 -16.01 4.27
C GLN A 424 -1.95 -16.62 3.37
N ALA A 425 -2.24 -16.79 2.09
CA ALA A 425 -1.33 -17.44 1.15
C ALA A 425 -0.02 -16.67 0.95
N TYR A 426 -0.07 -15.34 1.03
CA TYR A 426 1.10 -14.47 0.93
C TYR A 426 1.69 -14.06 2.30
N GLU A 427 1.13 -14.56 3.41
CA GLU A 427 1.53 -14.21 4.77
C GLU A 427 1.62 -12.69 5.02
N ALA A 428 0.68 -11.96 4.41
CA ALA A 428 0.50 -10.52 4.57
C ALA A 428 -0.39 -10.26 5.79
N HIS A 429 0.21 -10.29 6.98
CA HIS A 429 -0.53 -10.20 8.24
C HIS A 429 -0.88 -8.75 8.62
N TRP A 430 -1.53 -8.01 7.71
CA TRP A 430 -2.11 -6.71 8.01
C TRP A 430 -3.03 -6.81 9.24
N LEU A 431 -2.85 -5.90 10.20
CA LEU A 431 -3.61 -5.84 11.44
C LEU A 431 -5.09 -5.57 11.17
N TYR A 432 -5.35 -4.61 10.28
CA TYR A 432 -6.67 -4.27 9.78
C TYR A 432 -6.55 -3.73 8.36
N PHE A 433 -7.66 -3.74 7.63
CA PHE A 433 -7.85 -2.93 6.43
C PHE A 433 -8.91 -1.86 6.69
N CYS A 434 -8.85 -0.72 6.01
CA CYS A 434 -9.91 0.28 6.06
C CYS A 434 -10.23 0.76 4.63
N VAL A 435 -11.37 0.34 4.09
CA VAL A 435 -11.74 0.78 2.72
C VAL A 435 -12.10 2.25 2.76
N TRP A 436 -11.64 3.03 1.78
CA TRP A 436 -12.05 4.42 1.65
C TRP A 436 -13.56 4.55 1.41
N GLY A 437 -14.09 5.76 1.62
CA GLY A 437 -15.51 6.06 1.50
C GLY A 437 -16.00 6.07 0.05
N ASP A 438 -16.65 7.16 -0.32
CA ASP A 438 -17.26 7.30 -1.64
C ASP A 438 -16.30 6.96 -2.78
N THR A 439 -16.83 6.41 -3.86
CA THR A 439 -16.14 5.93 -5.08
C THR A 439 -15.37 4.61 -4.94
N PHE A 440 -15.15 4.11 -3.72
CA PHE A 440 -14.44 2.85 -3.48
C PHE A 440 -15.34 1.77 -2.88
N ILE A 441 -15.84 1.97 -1.65
CA ILE A 441 -16.65 0.93 -0.98
C ILE A 441 -18.00 0.69 -1.69
N ASN A 442 -18.58 1.74 -2.27
CA ASN A 442 -19.86 1.70 -2.98
C ASN A 442 -19.71 1.56 -4.51
N ASN A 443 -18.52 1.20 -4.99
CA ASN A 443 -18.23 1.02 -6.40
C ASN A 443 -17.90 -0.45 -6.70
N ALA A 444 -18.71 -1.10 -7.53
CA ALA A 444 -18.57 -2.52 -7.85
C ALA A 444 -17.29 -2.87 -8.63
N GLU A 445 -16.62 -1.90 -9.27
CA GLU A 445 -15.30 -2.11 -9.90
C GLU A 445 -14.18 -2.27 -8.87
N TRP A 446 -14.38 -1.73 -7.66
CA TRP A 446 -13.44 -1.84 -6.55
C TRP A 446 -13.85 -2.88 -5.51
N ASN A 447 -15.15 -2.93 -5.18
CA ASN A 447 -15.72 -3.78 -4.14
C ASN A 447 -17.16 -4.18 -4.52
N SER A 448 -17.32 -5.29 -5.24
CA SER A 448 -18.68 -5.82 -5.48
C SER A 448 -19.29 -6.33 -4.16
N VAL A 449 -20.62 -6.29 -4.03
CA VAL A 449 -21.31 -6.83 -2.84
C VAL A 449 -21.01 -8.33 -2.65
N ALA A 450 -20.75 -9.08 -3.73
CA ALA A 450 -20.38 -10.48 -3.65
C ALA A 450 -18.99 -10.67 -3.02
N ASP A 451 -18.02 -9.82 -3.41
CA ASP A 451 -16.68 -9.84 -2.84
C ASP A 451 -16.69 -9.40 -1.38
N LEU A 452 -17.46 -8.35 -1.05
CA LEU A 452 -17.65 -7.91 0.34
C LEU A 452 -18.26 -9.02 1.21
N LYS A 453 -19.25 -9.78 0.72
CA LYS A 453 -19.78 -10.94 1.45
C LYS A 453 -18.72 -12.00 1.71
N LYS A 454 -17.95 -12.36 0.67
CA LYS A 454 -16.83 -13.31 0.82
C LYS A 454 -15.87 -12.85 1.92
N ILE A 455 -15.51 -11.57 1.93
CA ILE A 455 -14.54 -11.01 2.88
C ILE A 455 -15.10 -10.95 4.31
N TYR A 456 -16.32 -10.43 4.50
CA TYR A 456 -16.91 -10.20 5.83
C TYR A 456 -17.47 -11.48 6.50
N GLU A 457 -17.66 -12.57 5.74
CA GLU A 457 -18.10 -13.87 6.27
C GLU A 457 -16.93 -14.85 6.57
N SER A 458 -15.69 -14.44 6.31
CA SER A 458 -14.47 -15.26 6.47
C SER A 458 -13.99 -15.47 7.92
#